data_AF-A0AAE9F754-F1
#
_entry.id   AF-A0AAE9F754-F1
#
_cell.length_a   1.000
_cell.length_b   1.000
_cell.length_c   1.000
_cell.angle_alpha   90.00
_cell.angle_beta   90.00
_cell.angle_gamma   90.00
#
_symmetry.space_group_name_H-M   'P 1'
#
loop_
_entity.id
_entity.type
_entity.pdbx_description
1 polymer ?
#
loop_
_entity_poly.entity_id
_entity_poly.type
_entity_poly.pdbx_seq_one_letter_code
_entity_poly.pdbx_strand_id
1 'polypeptide(L)'
;MASILKLLVFLLIFLNHEASGRFGTDKENYNWLSTDNDNRHNWYQKARLKASCLERDKTEGRNAVSRCWFFEGMKSWFRRSSISWFPGKTKSWNLTELTDHCNDYYVCMENTKCYKDYVLFETFDRCSHDAFSIGPMSFCNKKLKDFHKNSPGILPSCVVDYLEKAPPKKWACENTKSLGDCLLPQVQKHCDPGLLPIFNEHQAARQYYLGCDGKLKFKDIENVIANSTTNSTEIEIL
;
A
#
# COMPACT_ATOMS: atom_id res chain seq x y z
N MET A 1 33.93 -13.69 0.24
CA MET A 1 34.06 -12.21 0.32
C MET A 1 33.04 -11.43 -0.51
N ALA A 2 32.59 -11.89 -1.69
CA ALA A 2 31.60 -11.18 -2.52
C ALA A 2 30.17 -11.05 -1.91
N SER A 3 29.81 -11.87 -0.92
CA SER A 3 28.48 -11.86 -0.30
C SER A 3 28.29 -10.74 0.73
N ILE A 4 29.37 -10.31 1.40
CA ILE A 4 29.32 -9.27 2.44
C ILE A 4 29.25 -7.89 1.80
N LEU A 5 29.96 -7.67 0.69
CA LEU A 5 29.91 -6.41 -0.05
C LEU A 5 28.52 -6.15 -0.64
N LYS A 6 27.84 -7.20 -1.13
CA LYS A 6 26.44 -7.11 -1.56
C LYS A 6 25.50 -6.82 -0.40
N LEU A 7 25.73 -7.40 0.78
CA LEU A 7 24.94 -7.13 2.00
C LEU A 7 25.17 -5.70 2.55
N LEU A 8 26.38 -5.16 2.42
CA LEU A 8 26.70 -3.78 2.83
C LEU A 8 26.14 -2.74 1.87
N VAL A 9 26.27 -2.96 0.55
CA VAL A 9 25.59 -2.14 -0.45
C VAL A 9 24.06 -2.24 -0.28
N PHE A 10 23.55 -3.42 0.10
CA PHE A 10 22.16 -3.64 0.43
C PHE A 10 21.70 -2.83 1.65
N LEU A 11 22.44 -2.87 2.77
CA LEU A 11 22.17 -2.05 3.95
C LEU A 11 22.23 -0.57 3.61
N LEU A 12 23.22 -0.14 2.82
CA LEU A 12 23.35 1.25 2.39
C LEU A 12 22.19 1.69 1.47
N ILE A 13 21.71 0.84 0.57
CA ILE A 13 20.55 1.16 -0.27
C ILE A 13 19.26 1.16 0.56
N PHE A 14 19.08 0.22 1.48
CA PHE A 14 17.92 0.18 2.37
C PHE A 14 17.88 1.43 3.27
N LEU A 15 19.01 1.76 3.93
CA LEU A 15 19.16 2.97 4.75
C LEU A 15 19.04 4.28 3.94
N ASN A 16 19.40 4.29 2.65
CA ASN A 16 19.18 5.45 1.77
C ASN A 16 17.75 5.51 1.20
N HIS A 17 17.11 4.37 0.96
CA HIS A 17 15.70 4.29 0.55
C HIS A 17 14.77 4.60 1.74
N GLU A 18 15.21 4.37 2.98
CA GLU A 18 14.64 4.91 4.22
C GLU A 18 14.62 6.44 4.21
N ALA A 19 15.63 7.11 3.65
CA ALA A 19 15.62 8.57 3.48
C ALA A 19 14.60 9.06 2.43
N SER A 20 14.08 8.16 1.59
CA SER A 20 13.13 8.48 0.50
C SER A 20 11.66 8.35 0.90
N GLY A 21 11.35 7.88 2.12
CA GLY A 21 10.00 8.00 2.68
C GLY A 21 8.86 7.33 1.89
N ARG A 22 9.16 6.28 1.11
CA ARG A 22 8.20 5.67 0.17
C ARG A 22 7.29 4.58 0.74
N PHE A 23 7.34 4.38 2.06
CA PHE A 23 6.30 3.70 2.84
C PHE A 23 5.77 4.66 3.90
N GLY A 24 5.00 5.66 3.47
CA GLY A 24 4.32 6.62 4.35
C GLY A 24 5.20 7.80 4.78
N THR A 25 5.33 8.79 3.90
CA THR A 25 5.65 10.15 4.33
C THR A 25 4.38 10.97 4.37
N ASP A 26 3.82 11.04 5.57
CA ASP A 26 2.79 11.99 5.92
C ASP A 26 3.47 13.34 6.18
N LYS A 27 3.17 14.30 5.30
CA LYS A 27 3.04 15.71 5.66
C LYS A 27 1.63 16.08 5.26
N GLU A 28 0.67 15.79 6.13
CA GLU A 28 -0.64 16.42 6.08
C GLU A 28 -0.66 17.53 7.13
N ASN A 29 -1.01 18.73 6.68
CA ASN A 29 -1.38 19.87 7.51
C ASN A 29 -2.67 19.54 8.26
N TYR A 30 -2.55 18.91 9.43
CA TYR A 30 -3.58 19.03 10.45
C TYR A 30 -3.04 19.95 11.54
N ASN A 31 -3.61 21.14 11.57
CA ASN A 31 -3.31 22.18 12.54
C ASN A 31 -3.95 21.79 13.89
N TRP A 32 -3.33 20.86 14.60
CA TRP A 32 -3.56 20.65 16.03
C TRP A 32 -2.19 20.47 16.71
N LEU A 33 -1.90 21.40 17.61
CA LEU A 33 -0.62 21.66 18.27
C LEU A 33 0.27 20.41 18.47
N SER A 34 1.39 20.37 17.75
CA SER A 34 2.64 19.85 18.27
C SER A 34 3.78 20.53 17.52
N THR A 35 4.21 21.68 18.04
CA THR A 35 5.51 22.25 17.71
C THR A 35 6.58 21.33 18.27
N ASP A 36 7.04 20.36 17.48
CA ASP A 36 8.35 19.75 17.72
C ASP A 36 9.06 19.55 16.40
N ASN A 37 10.15 20.31 16.31
CA ASN A 37 11.04 20.44 15.18
C ASN A 37 12.06 19.31 15.25
N ASP A 38 11.67 18.08 14.89
CA ASP A 38 12.62 16.96 14.78
C ASP A 38 12.51 16.24 13.44
N ASN A 39 13.51 16.52 12.62
CA ASN A 39 13.84 15.79 11.41
C ASN A 39 14.46 14.42 11.79
N ARG A 40 14.02 13.38 11.06
CA ARG A 40 14.47 11.96 11.04
C ARG A 40 13.69 11.02 11.97
N HIS A 41 13.15 9.94 11.37
CA HIS A 41 12.55 8.74 11.99
C HIS A 41 11.06 8.75 12.36
N ASN A 42 10.17 9.21 11.47
CA ASN A 42 8.72 9.11 11.69
C ASN A 42 8.07 7.81 11.11
N TRP A 43 8.75 6.66 11.23
CA TRP A 43 8.12 5.35 10.94
C TRP A 43 7.06 4.99 12.01
N TYR A 44 7.16 5.63 13.17
CA TYR A 44 6.24 5.61 14.29
C TYR A 44 5.36 6.87 14.27
N GLN A 45 4.34 6.91 13.40
CA GLN A 45 3.35 7.97 13.54
C GLN A 45 2.36 7.59 14.63
N LYS A 46 2.37 8.35 15.74
CA LYS A 46 1.43 8.17 16.86
C LYS A 46 -0.03 8.04 16.38
N ALA A 47 -0.40 8.73 15.30
CA ALA A 47 -1.73 8.70 14.70
C ALA A 47 -2.16 7.32 14.13
N ARG A 48 -1.20 6.45 13.78
CA ARG A 48 -1.45 5.12 13.20
C ARG A 48 -1.69 4.04 14.27
N LEU A 49 -1.30 4.32 15.51
CA LEU A 49 -1.38 3.38 16.62
C LEU A 49 -2.65 3.61 17.44
N LYS A 50 -3.10 2.55 18.11
CA LYS A 50 -4.15 2.61 19.12
C LYS A 50 -3.63 3.37 20.34
N ALA A 51 -4.49 4.14 21.00
CA ALA A 51 -4.12 4.97 22.15
C ALA A 51 -3.47 4.15 23.28
N SER A 52 -3.94 2.92 23.49
CA SER A 52 -3.40 1.96 24.47
C SER A 52 -1.91 1.65 24.30
N CYS A 53 -1.37 1.82 23.10
CA CYS A 53 0.05 1.58 22.80
C CYS A 53 0.90 2.84 22.80
N LEU A 54 0.30 4.02 23.02
CA LEU A 54 1.01 5.28 23.19
C LEU A 54 1.39 5.54 24.66
N GLU A 55 0.83 4.77 25.59
CA GLU A 55 1.11 4.86 27.03
C GLU A 55 2.60 4.62 27.31
N ARG A 56 3.18 5.46 28.19
CA ARG A 56 4.61 5.47 28.49
C ARG A 56 5.09 4.14 29.07
N ASP A 57 4.23 3.45 29.81
CA ASP A 57 4.57 2.24 30.57
C ASP A 57 4.37 0.94 29.77
N LYS A 58 3.71 1.00 28.60
CA LYS A 58 3.52 -0.15 27.70
C LYS A 58 4.51 -0.09 26.53
N THR A 59 5.78 -0.34 26.83
CA THR A 59 6.87 -0.33 25.84
C THR A 59 6.91 -1.59 24.97
N GLU A 60 6.36 -2.71 25.45
CA GLU A 60 6.36 -4.00 24.74
C GLU A 60 5.68 -3.92 23.36
N GLY A 61 4.49 -3.30 23.29
CA GLY A 61 3.77 -3.14 22.04
C GLY A 61 4.52 -2.27 21.01
N ARG A 62 5.15 -1.18 21.47
CA ARG A 62 5.94 -0.28 20.61
C ARG A 62 7.20 -0.97 20.07
N ASN A 63 7.86 -1.75 20.92
CA ASN A 63 9.03 -2.53 20.53
C ASN A 63 8.66 -3.65 19.56
N ALA A 64 7.51 -4.31 19.76
CA ALA A 64 6.99 -5.31 18.83
C ALA A 64 6.69 -4.70 17.44
N VAL A 65 6.04 -3.53 17.41
CA VAL A 65 5.79 -2.79 16.16
C VAL A 65 7.10 -2.43 15.46
N SER A 66 8.08 -1.89 16.19
CA SER A 66 9.41 -1.58 15.66
C SER A 66 10.07 -2.79 15.01
N ARG A 67 10.02 -3.94 15.69
CA ARG A 67 10.59 -5.20 15.19
C ARG A 67 9.86 -5.70 13.94
N CYS A 68 8.53 -5.71 13.94
CA CYS A 68 7.76 -6.09 12.75
C CYS A 68 8.06 -5.18 11.57
N TRP A 69 8.07 -3.86 11.80
CA TRP A 69 8.40 -2.89 10.77
C TRP A 69 9.80 -3.11 10.20
N PHE A 70 10.78 -3.37 11.06
CA PHE A 70 12.15 -3.61 10.62
C PHE A 70 12.30 -4.94 9.88
N PHE A 71 11.97 -6.06 10.53
CA PHE A 71 12.24 -7.39 9.96
C PHE A 71 11.32 -7.74 8.80
N GLU A 72 10.01 -7.59 8.96
CA GLU A 72 9.05 -7.91 7.89
C GLU A 72 9.02 -6.81 6.82
N GLY A 73 9.24 -5.54 7.20
CA GLY A 73 9.38 -4.46 6.22
C GLY A 73 10.61 -4.64 5.34
N MET A 74 11.74 -5.09 5.90
CA MET A 74 12.92 -5.48 5.12
C MET A 74 12.60 -6.61 4.14
N LYS A 75 12.00 -7.71 4.60
CA LYS A 75 11.62 -8.84 3.72
C LYS A 75 10.66 -8.41 2.60
N SER A 76 9.66 -7.59 2.96
CA SER A 76 8.70 -7.03 2.00
C SER A 76 9.40 -6.18 0.94
N TRP A 77 10.34 -5.32 1.35
CA TRP A 77 11.15 -4.53 0.43
C TRP A 77 12.04 -5.38 -0.48
N PHE A 78 12.66 -6.44 0.05
CA PHE A 78 13.42 -7.40 -0.73
C PHE A 78 12.55 -8.07 -1.80
N ARG A 79 11.35 -8.51 -1.42
CA ARG A 79 10.42 -9.17 -2.35
C ARG A 79 9.95 -8.20 -3.42
N ARG A 80 9.55 -6.99 -3.06
CA ARG A 80 9.20 -5.90 -3.98
C ARG A 80 10.33 -5.63 -4.98
N SER A 81 11.56 -5.50 -4.49
CA SER A 81 12.74 -5.28 -5.34
C SER A 81 12.99 -6.47 -6.28
N SER A 82 12.80 -7.70 -5.79
CA SER A 82 12.91 -8.90 -6.61
C SER A 82 11.86 -8.96 -7.71
N ILE A 83 10.61 -8.57 -7.44
CA ILE A 83 9.55 -8.47 -8.45
C ILE A 83 9.94 -7.43 -9.51
N SER A 84 10.43 -6.27 -9.10
CA SER A 84 10.89 -5.21 -10.01
C SER A 84 12.06 -5.65 -10.90
N TRP A 85 13.02 -6.40 -10.37
CA TRP A 85 14.16 -6.91 -11.13
C TRP A 85 13.81 -8.10 -12.04
N PHE A 86 12.88 -8.95 -11.62
CA PHE A 86 12.49 -10.15 -12.36
C PHE A 86 10.98 -10.24 -12.55
N PRO A 87 10.34 -9.26 -13.21
CA PRO A 87 8.89 -9.22 -13.34
C PRO A 87 8.38 -10.42 -14.14
N GLY A 88 9.22 -11.01 -15.01
CA GLY A 88 8.87 -12.18 -15.84
C GLY A 88 8.44 -13.39 -15.02
N LYS A 89 8.97 -13.53 -13.80
CA LYS A 89 8.57 -14.62 -12.88
C LYS A 89 7.15 -14.45 -12.36
N THR A 90 6.63 -13.22 -12.35
CA THR A 90 5.29 -12.91 -11.82
C THR A 90 4.15 -13.11 -12.82
N LYS A 91 4.46 -13.47 -14.07
CA LYS A 91 3.44 -13.67 -15.11
C LYS A 91 2.46 -14.81 -14.81
N SER A 92 2.93 -15.84 -14.10
CA SER A 92 2.13 -17.00 -13.74
C SER A 92 1.67 -16.99 -12.28
N TRP A 93 2.00 -15.95 -11.52
CA TRP A 93 1.63 -15.87 -10.11
C TRP A 93 0.17 -15.50 -9.96
N ASN A 94 -0.49 -16.11 -8.98
CA ASN A 94 -1.81 -15.65 -8.52
C ASN A 94 -1.64 -14.46 -7.53
N LEU A 95 -2.74 -13.80 -7.15
CA LEU A 95 -2.67 -12.64 -6.26
C LEU A 95 -2.10 -13.02 -4.87
N THR A 96 -2.38 -14.23 -4.39
CA THR A 96 -1.88 -14.71 -3.09
C THR A 96 -0.35 -14.83 -3.09
N GLU A 97 0.23 -15.48 -4.09
CA GLU A 97 1.69 -15.62 -4.26
C GLU A 97 2.38 -14.26 -4.47
N LEU A 98 1.69 -13.35 -5.16
CA LEU A 98 2.19 -12.00 -5.41
C LEU A 98 2.23 -11.17 -4.12
N THR A 99 1.24 -11.34 -3.25
CA THR A 99 1.03 -10.54 -2.03
C THR A 99 1.47 -11.23 -0.74
N ASP A 100 2.07 -12.41 -0.83
CA ASP A 100 2.58 -13.20 0.31
C ASP A 100 3.44 -12.37 1.28
N HIS A 101 4.41 -11.63 0.74
CA HIS A 101 5.23 -10.70 1.53
C HIS A 101 4.47 -9.53 2.18
N CYS A 102 3.32 -9.16 1.63
CA CYS A 102 2.43 -8.17 2.24
C CYS A 102 1.62 -8.80 3.38
N ASN A 103 1.24 -10.08 3.25
CA ASN A 103 0.55 -10.85 4.29
C ASN A 103 1.44 -11.04 5.52
N ASP A 104 2.70 -11.43 5.34
CA ASP A 104 3.66 -11.60 6.45
C ASP A 104 3.79 -10.31 7.28
N TYR A 105 3.92 -9.18 6.58
CA TYR A 105 3.97 -7.87 7.20
C TYR A 105 2.67 -7.54 7.94
N TYR A 106 1.52 -7.75 7.30
CA TYR A 106 0.21 -7.52 7.90
C TYR A 106 0.02 -8.34 9.18
N VAL A 107 0.28 -9.65 9.13
CA VAL A 107 0.12 -10.56 10.27
C VAL A 107 1.03 -10.17 11.42
N CYS A 108 2.29 -9.79 11.15
CA CYS A 108 3.18 -9.32 12.20
C CYS A 108 2.63 -8.06 12.88
N MET A 109 2.18 -7.09 12.09
CA MET A 109 1.65 -5.83 12.59
C MET A 109 0.33 -6.03 13.36
N GLU A 110 -0.56 -6.90 12.88
CA GLU A 110 -1.81 -7.28 13.55
C GLU A 110 -1.53 -7.96 14.91
N ASN A 111 -0.53 -8.84 14.96
CA ASN A 111 -0.14 -9.55 16.19
C ASN A 111 0.38 -8.62 17.28
N THR A 112 0.86 -7.43 16.93
CA THR A 112 1.24 -6.42 17.93
C THR A 112 0.04 -5.83 18.68
N LYS A 113 -1.18 -5.95 18.13
CA LYS A 113 -2.43 -5.33 18.63
C LYS A 113 -2.36 -3.80 18.80
N CYS A 114 -1.30 -3.17 18.30
CA CYS A 114 -1.04 -1.76 18.49
C CYS A 114 -1.39 -0.89 17.29
N TYR A 115 -1.52 -1.47 16.11
CA TYR A 115 -1.92 -0.75 14.90
C TYR A 115 -3.42 -0.66 14.79
N LYS A 116 -3.92 0.48 14.28
CA LYS A 116 -5.34 0.64 13.97
C LYS A 116 -5.74 -0.26 12.79
N ASP A 117 -6.89 -0.90 12.88
CA ASP A 117 -7.38 -1.90 11.92
C ASP A 117 -7.48 -1.29 10.50
N TYR A 118 -8.07 -0.09 10.36
CA TYR A 118 -8.15 0.58 9.06
C TYR A 118 -6.77 0.91 8.48
N VAL A 119 -5.77 1.22 9.33
CA VAL A 119 -4.41 1.50 8.89
C VAL A 119 -3.72 0.22 8.41
N LEU A 120 -3.98 -0.92 9.06
CA LEU A 120 -3.45 -2.22 8.61
C LEU A 120 -3.95 -2.55 7.21
N PHE A 121 -5.26 -2.45 7.00
CA PHE A 121 -5.87 -2.74 5.70
C PHE A 121 -5.49 -1.74 4.61
N GLU A 122 -5.38 -0.43 4.92
CA GLU A 122 -4.87 0.56 3.96
C GLU A 122 -3.42 0.27 3.57
N THR A 123 -2.59 -0.15 4.54
CA THR A 123 -1.19 -0.53 4.29
C THR A 123 -1.12 -1.78 3.40
N PHE A 124 -2.04 -2.73 3.62
CA PHE A 124 -2.14 -3.95 2.85
C PHE A 124 -2.61 -3.69 1.41
N ASP A 125 -3.62 -2.84 1.19
CA ASP A 125 -4.02 -2.35 -0.16
C ASP A 125 -2.82 -1.76 -0.88
N ARG A 126 -2.10 -0.83 -0.24
CA ARG A 126 -0.95 -0.16 -0.84
C ARG A 126 0.17 -1.13 -1.23
N CYS A 127 0.48 -2.09 -0.37
CA CYS A 127 1.49 -3.11 -0.64
C CYS A 127 1.07 -4.01 -1.81
N SER A 128 -0.17 -4.50 -1.77
CA SER A 128 -0.70 -5.38 -2.83
C SER A 128 -0.78 -4.68 -4.18
N HIS A 129 -1.23 -3.42 -4.20
CA HIS A 129 -1.33 -2.62 -5.41
C HIS A 129 0.04 -2.33 -6.01
N ASP A 130 1.04 -2.02 -5.18
CA ASP A 130 2.40 -1.82 -5.65
C ASP A 130 2.96 -3.10 -6.28
N ALA A 131 2.86 -4.24 -5.58
CA ALA A 131 3.30 -5.54 -6.10
C ALA A 131 2.63 -5.91 -7.44
N PHE A 132 1.33 -5.66 -7.57
CA PHE A 132 0.58 -5.81 -8.82
C PHE A 132 1.09 -4.88 -9.93
N SER A 133 1.30 -3.60 -9.60
CA SER A 133 1.77 -2.57 -10.54
C SER A 133 3.16 -2.86 -11.10
N ILE A 134 4.11 -3.25 -10.24
CA ILE A 134 5.49 -3.57 -10.65
C ILE A 134 5.66 -4.98 -11.21
N GLY A 135 4.75 -5.90 -10.89
CA GLY A 135 4.77 -7.28 -11.35
C GLY A 135 3.95 -7.47 -12.63
N PRO A 136 2.79 -8.16 -12.58
CA PRO A 136 2.04 -8.55 -13.77
C PRO A 136 1.51 -7.35 -14.58
N MET A 137 1.08 -6.26 -13.92
CA MET A 137 0.55 -5.08 -14.62
C MET A 137 1.63 -4.31 -15.38
N SER A 138 2.90 -4.40 -14.96
CA SER A 138 4.01 -3.70 -15.64
C SER A 138 4.12 -4.06 -17.12
N PHE A 139 3.82 -5.32 -17.47
CA PHE A 139 3.81 -5.80 -18.86
C PHE A 139 2.68 -5.18 -19.67
N CYS A 140 1.50 -5.10 -19.08
CA CYS A 140 0.34 -4.47 -19.70
C CYS A 140 0.58 -2.97 -19.88
N ASN A 141 1.11 -2.30 -18.85
CA ASN A 141 1.46 -0.89 -18.92
C ASN A 141 2.47 -0.60 -20.03
N LYS A 142 3.47 -1.48 -20.23
CA LYS A 142 4.39 -1.37 -21.36
C LYS A 142 3.67 -1.48 -22.70
N LYS A 143 2.80 -2.49 -22.88
CA LYS A 143 2.01 -2.66 -24.11
C LYS A 143 1.10 -1.47 -24.38
N LEU A 144 0.42 -0.94 -23.37
CA LEU A 144 -0.45 0.23 -23.50
C LEU A 144 0.34 1.49 -23.85
N LYS A 145 1.52 1.69 -23.24
CA LYS A 145 2.43 2.80 -23.60
C LYS A 145 2.93 2.70 -25.04
N ASP A 146 3.31 1.51 -25.48
CA ASP A 146 3.77 1.28 -26.85
C ASP A 146 2.62 1.50 -27.85
N PHE A 147 1.40 1.04 -27.51
CA PHE A 147 0.20 1.32 -28.30
C PHE A 147 -0.12 2.81 -28.38
N HIS A 148 -0.05 3.54 -27.27
CA HIS A 148 -0.27 4.99 -27.24
C HIS A 148 0.71 5.75 -28.14
N LYS A 149 1.99 5.35 -28.14
CA LYS A 149 3.02 5.95 -29.01
C LYS A 149 2.75 5.70 -30.49
N ASN A 150 2.28 4.50 -30.84
CA ASN A 150 2.02 4.11 -32.23
C ASN A 150 0.66 4.61 -32.74
N SER A 151 -0.29 4.89 -31.85
CA SER A 151 -1.65 5.30 -32.19
C SER A 151 -2.18 6.34 -31.18
N PRO A 152 -1.63 7.56 -31.22
CA PRO A 152 -2.01 8.61 -30.28
C PRO A 152 -3.50 8.96 -30.43
N GLY A 153 -4.16 9.26 -29.31
CA GLY A 153 -5.58 9.66 -29.26
C GLY A 153 -6.59 8.51 -29.23
N ILE A 154 -6.17 7.24 -29.35
CA ILE A 154 -7.10 6.08 -29.27
C ILE A 154 -7.38 5.66 -27.83
N LEU A 155 -6.37 5.70 -26.95
CA LEU A 155 -6.57 5.34 -25.55
C LEU A 155 -7.43 6.41 -24.83
N PRO A 156 -8.38 6.00 -23.97
CA PRO A 156 -9.14 6.93 -23.15
C PRO A 156 -8.23 7.79 -22.27
N SER A 157 -8.64 9.04 -22.00
CA SER A 157 -7.87 9.98 -21.19
C SER A 157 -7.52 9.42 -19.81
N CYS A 158 -8.43 8.69 -19.16
CA CYS A 158 -8.19 8.08 -17.85
C CYS A 158 -7.04 7.05 -17.87
N VAL A 159 -6.82 6.36 -18.99
CA VAL A 159 -5.73 5.39 -19.16
C VAL A 159 -4.41 6.12 -19.39
N VAL A 160 -4.42 7.17 -20.21
CA VAL A 160 -3.23 8.02 -20.42
C VAL A 160 -2.79 8.64 -19.10
N ASP A 161 -3.74 9.23 -18.36
CA ASP A 161 -3.50 9.79 -17.03
C ASP A 161 -2.88 8.77 -16.07
N TYR A 162 -3.40 7.54 -16.04
CA TYR A 162 -2.85 6.46 -15.22
C TYR A 162 -1.40 6.09 -15.60
N LEU A 163 -1.07 6.12 -16.89
CA LEU A 163 0.25 5.73 -17.39
C LEU A 163 1.33 6.80 -17.16
N GLU A 164 0.92 8.06 -17.06
CA GLU A 164 1.79 9.24 -16.99
C GLU A 164 1.88 9.85 -15.59
N LYS A 165 0.79 9.88 -14.83
CA LYS A 165 0.74 10.50 -13.51
C LYS A 165 1.30 9.58 -12.43
N ALA A 166 1.87 10.19 -11.40
CA ALA A 166 2.22 9.45 -10.19
C ALA A 166 0.93 8.95 -9.50
N PRO A 167 0.94 7.74 -8.94
CA PRO A 167 -0.22 7.24 -8.20
C PRO A 167 -0.53 8.17 -7.01
N PRO A 168 -1.80 8.30 -6.63
CA PRO A 168 -2.18 9.09 -5.47
C PRO A 168 -1.58 8.51 -4.19
N LYS A 169 -1.35 9.37 -3.20
CA LYS A 169 -0.79 8.96 -1.90
C LYS A 169 -1.75 8.08 -1.10
N LYS A 170 -3.04 8.32 -1.24
CA LYS A 170 -4.14 7.58 -0.61
C LYS A 170 -5.16 7.22 -1.69
N TRP A 171 -5.73 6.04 -1.59
CA TRP A 171 -6.74 5.55 -2.52
C TRP A 171 -8.11 5.59 -1.86
N ALA A 172 -9.05 6.27 -2.52
CA ALA A 172 -10.46 6.27 -2.14
C ALA A 172 -11.22 5.18 -2.91
N CYS A 173 -12.39 4.82 -2.39
CA CYS A 173 -13.27 3.83 -3.02
C CYS A 173 -13.68 4.22 -4.43
N GLU A 174 -14.17 5.45 -4.64
CA GLU A 174 -14.63 5.90 -5.96
C GLU A 174 -13.48 5.92 -6.96
N ASN A 175 -12.32 6.44 -6.56
CA ASN A 175 -11.15 6.55 -7.43
C ASN A 175 -10.61 5.17 -7.84
N THR A 176 -10.60 4.21 -6.90
CA THR A 176 -10.14 2.85 -7.16
C THR A 176 -11.07 2.13 -8.12
N LYS A 177 -12.38 2.25 -7.90
CA LYS A 177 -13.40 1.63 -8.76
C LYS A 177 -13.38 2.23 -10.17
N SER A 178 -13.41 3.55 -10.26
CA SER A 178 -13.37 4.29 -11.53
C SER A 178 -12.13 3.94 -12.36
N LEU A 179 -10.95 3.85 -11.72
CA LEU A 179 -9.73 3.44 -12.41
C LEU A 179 -9.80 1.97 -12.88
N GLY A 180 -10.32 1.07 -12.05
CA GLY A 180 -10.53 -0.33 -12.40
C GLY A 180 -11.43 -0.47 -13.64
N ASP A 181 -12.57 0.21 -13.64
CA ASP A 181 -13.55 0.22 -14.74
C ASP A 181 -12.95 0.84 -16.01
N CYS A 182 -12.16 1.91 -15.87
CA CYS A 182 -11.44 2.54 -16.99
C CYS A 182 -10.42 1.59 -17.65
N LEU A 183 -9.65 0.85 -16.84
CA LEU A 183 -8.58 -0.01 -17.32
C LEU A 183 -9.09 -1.34 -17.89
N LEU A 184 -10.19 -1.88 -17.36
CA LEU A 184 -10.69 -3.21 -17.70
C LEU A 184 -10.83 -3.46 -19.22
N PRO A 185 -11.49 -2.59 -20.02
CA PRO A 185 -11.62 -2.79 -21.46
C PRO A 185 -10.27 -2.80 -22.19
N GLN A 186 -9.31 -1.98 -21.73
CA GLN A 186 -7.98 -1.92 -22.34
C GLN A 186 -7.14 -3.14 -21.98
N VAL A 187 -7.25 -3.63 -20.75
CA VAL A 187 -6.61 -4.89 -20.32
C VAL A 187 -7.13 -6.05 -21.17
N GLN A 188 -8.45 -6.15 -21.34
CA GLN A 188 -9.08 -7.20 -22.16
C GLN A 188 -8.65 -7.15 -23.63
N LYS A 189 -8.53 -5.96 -24.21
CA LYS A 189 -8.25 -5.78 -25.63
C LYS A 189 -6.76 -5.85 -25.99
N HIS A 190 -5.89 -5.32 -25.14
CA HIS A 190 -4.49 -5.07 -25.49
C HIS A 190 -3.48 -5.88 -24.67
N CYS A 191 -3.87 -6.43 -23.53
CA CYS A 191 -2.95 -7.13 -22.64
C CYS A 191 -3.02 -8.65 -22.79
N ASP A 192 -2.15 -9.38 -22.07
CA ASP A 192 -2.12 -10.84 -22.14
C ASP A 192 -3.41 -11.42 -21.52
N PRO A 193 -4.09 -12.40 -22.17
CA PRO A 193 -5.30 -13.01 -21.60
C PRO A 193 -5.09 -13.58 -20.19
N GLY A 194 -3.88 -14.07 -19.88
CA GLY A 194 -3.54 -14.57 -18.55
C GLY A 194 -3.53 -13.50 -17.45
N LEU A 195 -3.48 -12.20 -17.81
CA LEU A 195 -3.54 -11.08 -16.87
C LEU A 195 -4.97 -10.80 -16.38
N LEU A 196 -5.98 -11.07 -17.19
CA LEU A 196 -7.36 -10.67 -16.89
C LEU A 196 -7.88 -11.28 -15.56
N PRO A 197 -7.65 -12.57 -15.24
CA PRO A 197 -8.06 -13.14 -13.96
C PRO A 197 -7.46 -12.42 -12.76
N ILE A 198 -6.13 -12.23 -12.74
CA ILE A 198 -5.45 -11.54 -11.63
C ILE A 198 -5.79 -10.06 -11.55
N PHE A 199 -6.07 -9.40 -12.70
CA PHE A 199 -6.56 -8.02 -12.70
C PHE A 199 -7.91 -7.92 -11.96
N ASN A 200 -8.86 -8.81 -12.28
CA ASN A 200 -10.18 -8.82 -11.62
C ASN A 200 -10.06 -9.15 -10.13
N GLU A 201 -9.24 -10.14 -9.78
CA GLU A 201 -8.98 -10.53 -8.39
C GLU A 201 -8.37 -9.35 -7.61
N HIS A 202 -7.39 -8.66 -8.20
CA HIS A 202 -6.79 -7.47 -7.62
C HIS A 202 -7.83 -6.35 -7.44
N GLN A 203 -8.66 -6.02 -8.44
CA GLN A 203 -9.68 -4.98 -8.27
C GLN A 203 -10.67 -5.31 -7.14
N ALA A 204 -11.11 -6.56 -7.05
CA ALA A 204 -11.99 -7.01 -5.97
C ALA A 204 -11.31 -6.91 -4.59
N ALA A 205 -10.05 -7.34 -4.49
CA ALA A 205 -9.27 -7.27 -3.27
C ALA A 205 -9.11 -5.83 -2.77
N ARG A 206 -8.86 -4.87 -3.68
CA ARG A 206 -8.77 -3.45 -3.33
C ARG A 206 -10.08 -2.88 -2.78
N GLN A 207 -11.22 -3.24 -3.39
CA GLN A 207 -12.53 -2.83 -2.87
C GLN A 207 -12.79 -3.39 -1.47
N TYR A 208 -12.34 -4.62 -1.20
CA TYR A 208 -12.43 -5.22 0.13
C TYR A 208 -11.50 -4.54 1.16
N TYR A 209 -10.22 -4.37 0.85
CA TYR A 209 -9.25 -3.78 1.79
C TYR A 209 -9.57 -2.32 2.15
N LEU A 210 -10.13 -1.56 1.22
CA LEU A 210 -10.56 -0.18 1.48
C LEU A 210 -11.94 -0.12 2.16
N GLY A 211 -12.62 -1.25 2.40
CA GLY A 211 -13.94 -1.30 3.02
C GLY A 211 -15.09 -0.82 2.12
N CYS A 212 -14.85 -0.69 0.81
CA CYS A 212 -15.80 -0.15 -0.15
C CYS A 212 -16.99 -1.07 -0.43
N ASP A 213 -16.80 -2.38 -0.27
CA ASP A 213 -17.84 -3.38 -0.52
C ASP A 213 -18.73 -3.65 0.72
N GLY A 214 -18.46 -2.96 1.84
CA GLY A 214 -19.20 -3.08 3.10
C GLY A 214 -19.02 -4.41 3.84
N LYS A 215 -18.22 -5.35 3.32
CA LYS A 215 -17.95 -6.64 3.99
C LYS A 215 -16.93 -6.49 5.10
N LEU A 216 -15.96 -5.60 4.89
CA LEU A 216 -14.95 -5.30 5.88
C LEU A 216 -15.43 -4.15 6.78
N LYS A 217 -15.48 -4.41 8.09
CA LYS A 217 -15.77 -3.40 9.11
C LYS A 217 -14.54 -3.18 9.97
N PHE A 218 -14.13 -1.92 10.11
CA PHE A 218 -12.96 -1.56 10.90
C PHE A 218 -13.35 -1.34 12.36
N LYS A 219 -12.92 -2.24 13.25
CA LYS A 219 -13.31 -2.21 14.68
C LYS A 219 -12.93 -0.89 15.35
N ASP A 220 -11.81 -0.29 14.96
CA ASP A 220 -11.38 0.98 15.54
C ASP A 220 -12.20 2.19 15.08
N ILE A 221 -12.85 2.12 13.90
CA ILE A 221 -13.78 3.16 13.46
C ILE A 221 -15.13 2.99 14.18
N GLU A 222 -15.61 1.75 14.33
CA GLU A 222 -16.82 1.45 15.10
C GLU A 222 -16.69 1.91 16.56
N ASN A 223 -15.53 1.72 17.18
CA ASN A 223 -15.26 2.19 18.54
C ASN A 223 -15.25 3.71 18.66
N VAL A 224 -14.76 4.44 17.65
CA VAL A 224 -14.83 5.91 17.62
C VAL A 224 -16.28 6.36 17.47
N ILE A 225 -17.04 5.76 16.54
CA ILE A 225 -18.46 6.08 16.31
C ILE A 225 -19.28 5.78 17.57
N ALA A 226 -19.10 4.63 18.20
CA ALA A 226 -19.82 4.26 19.43
C ALA A 226 -19.53 5.24 20.58
N ASN A 227 -18.27 5.66 20.74
CA ASN A 227 -17.86 6.62 21.76
C ASN A 227 -18.27 8.07 21.43
N SER A 228 -18.41 8.44 20.16
CA SER A 228 -18.95 9.75 19.75
C SER A 228 -20.48 9.79 19.83
N THR A 229 -21.17 8.66 19.69
CA THR A 229 -22.63 8.60 19.86
C THR A 229 -23.03 8.83 21.33
N THR A 230 -22.13 8.60 22.28
CA THR A 230 -22.30 8.99 23.69
C THR A 230 -22.06 10.48 23.98
N ASN A 231 -21.44 11.23 23.05
CA ASN A 231 -21.21 12.68 23.17
C ASN A 231 -21.71 13.39 21.89
N SER A 232 -23.01 13.69 21.86
CA SER A 232 -23.67 14.46 20.80
C SER A 232 -22.92 15.75 20.45
N THR A 233 -22.36 15.81 19.24
CA THR A 233 -22.79 16.69 18.12
C THR A 233 -21.91 16.41 16.89
N GLU A 234 -22.57 16.20 15.75
CA GLU A 234 -22.12 16.25 14.34
C GLU A 234 -20.66 15.96 14.00
N ILE A 235 -20.44 14.90 13.21
CA ILE A 235 -19.28 14.79 12.33
C ILE A 235 -19.78 14.47 10.91
N GLU A 236 -19.64 15.44 10.01
CA GLU A 236 -19.73 15.24 8.56
C GLU A 236 -18.66 14.25 8.11
N ILE A 237 -19.09 13.21 7.41
CA ILE A 237 -18.23 12.21 6.78
C ILE A 237 -17.80 12.74 5.41
N LEU A 238 -16.49 12.90 5.20
CA LEU A 238 -15.83 12.98 3.89
C LEU A 238 -14.78 11.88 3.79
#